data_AF-A0A9P4W8V8-F1
#
_entry.id   AF-A0A9P4W8V8-F1
#
_cell.length_a   1.000
_cell.length_b   1.000
_cell.length_c   1.000
_cell.angle_alpha   90.00
_cell.angle_beta   90.00
_cell.angle_gamma   90.00
#
_symmetry.space_group_name_H-M   'P 1'
#
loop_
_entity.id
_entity.type
_entity.pdbx_description
1 polymer ?
#
loop_
_entity_poly.entity_id
_entity_poly.type
_entity_poly.pdbx_seq_one_letter_code
_entity_poly.pdbx_strand_id
1 'polypeptide(L)'
;MAEFAASIIGIVSAGTKVALVLSQFSADVGSAGHEARMIGGEIRSFCSVLKTLGETIEQIETSPRYAHCSEMIKDMTEDSLQMFTEILNAVDKLKKMTQGREGKDGNFGLVERVQWAVLKKPKLLVLRAAIEAYKTNLTLMLSTLSTAEKATRRASNIDDAAAIAQDRQDRSLLHSLELDREATLIELAQAGRRYEDAKAPERVDVVLPSSPPAYNAVVPDIDREDTALLDSARDEIQAIRSSLPKTTVIDAEALEAKIVRHSRRISQC
;
A
#
# COMPACT_ATOMS: atom_id res chain seq x y z
N MET A 1 -10.81 22.48 -1.68
CA MET A 1 -11.40 22.02 -2.95
C MET A 1 -10.32 21.48 -3.88
N ALA A 2 -9.55 22.33 -4.58
CA ALA A 2 -8.45 21.88 -5.46
C ALA A 2 -7.36 21.07 -4.75
N GLU A 3 -7.06 21.42 -3.49
CA GLU A 3 -6.05 20.71 -2.68
C GLU A 3 -6.40 19.24 -2.43
N PHE A 4 -7.70 18.90 -2.39
CA PHE A 4 -8.16 17.55 -2.06
C PHE A 4 -8.08 16.60 -3.25
N ALA A 5 -8.64 17.00 -4.40
CA ALA A 5 -8.52 16.24 -5.64
C ALA A 5 -7.06 16.15 -6.09
N ALA A 6 -6.28 17.24 -5.95
CA ALA A 6 -4.85 17.23 -6.23
C ALA A 6 -4.07 16.26 -5.32
N SER A 7 -4.47 16.13 -4.04
CA SER A 7 -3.85 15.17 -3.12
C SER A 7 -4.09 13.72 -3.56
N ILE A 8 -5.32 13.36 -3.93
CA ILE A 8 -5.65 12.01 -4.43
C ILE A 8 -4.89 11.71 -5.73
N ILE A 9 -4.90 12.66 -6.68
CA ILE A 9 -4.17 12.52 -7.94
C ILE A 9 -2.68 12.31 -7.68
N GLY A 10 -2.10 13.05 -6.73
CA GLY A 10 -0.70 12.89 -6.32
C GLY A 10 -0.41 11.47 -5.81
N ILE A 11 -1.24 10.94 -4.92
CA ILE A 11 -1.07 9.56 -4.41
C ILE A 11 -1.19 8.53 -5.52
N VAL A 12 -2.18 8.68 -6.41
CA VAL A 12 -2.40 7.77 -7.53
C VAL A 12 -1.19 7.78 -8.46
N SER A 13 -0.62 8.95 -8.74
CA SER A 13 0.59 9.10 -9.54
C SER A 13 1.80 8.42 -8.88
N ALA A 14 2.06 8.73 -7.61
CA ALA A 14 3.15 8.12 -6.85
C ALA A 14 3.01 6.58 -6.75
N GLY A 15 1.81 6.09 -6.44
CA GLY A 15 1.51 4.66 -6.37
C GLY A 15 1.68 3.96 -7.72
N THR A 16 1.31 4.63 -8.82
CA THR A 16 1.55 4.12 -10.17
C THR A 16 3.05 3.93 -10.43
N LYS A 17 3.89 4.91 -10.08
CA LYS A 17 5.34 4.77 -10.20
C LYS A 17 5.90 3.66 -9.32
N VAL A 18 5.43 3.52 -8.09
CA VAL A 18 5.84 2.41 -7.20
C VAL A 18 5.47 1.06 -7.80
N ALA A 19 4.27 0.93 -8.37
CA ALA A 19 3.86 -0.28 -9.06
C ALA A 19 4.72 -0.58 -10.31
N LEU A 20 5.19 0.44 -11.02
CA LEU A 20 6.16 0.28 -12.10
C LEU A 20 7.53 -0.19 -11.58
N VAL A 21 8.05 0.41 -10.51
CA VAL A 21 9.30 -0.02 -9.86
C VAL A 21 9.23 -1.49 -9.47
N LEU A 22 8.12 -1.92 -8.87
CA LEU A 22 7.90 -3.31 -8.51
C LEU A 22 7.78 -4.23 -9.73
N SER A 23 7.21 -3.74 -10.84
CA SER A 23 7.09 -4.50 -12.07
C SER A 23 8.46 -4.72 -12.71
N GLN A 24 9.30 -3.69 -12.76
CA GLN A 24 10.68 -3.77 -13.25
C GLN A 24 11.51 -4.71 -12.36
N PHE A 25 11.51 -4.46 -11.05
CA PHE A 25 12.19 -5.33 -10.09
C PHE A 25 11.75 -6.80 -10.19
N SER A 26 10.47 -7.05 -10.48
CA SER A 26 9.97 -8.42 -10.65
C SER A 26 10.44 -9.13 -11.91
N ALA A 27 10.81 -8.38 -12.95
CA ALA A 27 11.42 -8.92 -14.14
C ALA A 27 12.90 -9.29 -13.88
N ASP A 28 13.57 -8.50 -13.04
CA ASP A 28 15.00 -8.65 -12.73
C ASP A 28 15.25 -9.75 -11.69
N VAL A 29 14.26 -10.07 -10.85
CA VAL A 29 14.42 -11.00 -9.73
C VAL A 29 13.46 -12.18 -9.84
N GLY A 30 14.01 -13.40 -9.96
CA GLY A 30 13.26 -14.65 -10.16
C GLY A 30 12.13 -14.92 -9.16
N SER A 31 12.39 -15.71 -8.10
CA SER A 31 11.33 -16.12 -7.16
C SER A 31 10.75 -14.96 -6.35
N ALA A 32 11.57 -13.98 -5.93
CA ALA A 32 11.12 -12.78 -5.22
C ALA A 32 10.35 -11.78 -6.10
N GLY A 33 10.38 -11.95 -7.42
CA GLY A 33 9.55 -11.17 -8.34
C GLY A 33 8.07 -11.52 -8.27
N HIS A 34 7.70 -12.70 -7.74
CA HIS A 34 6.29 -13.03 -7.55
C HIS A 34 5.62 -12.12 -6.53
N GLU A 35 6.24 -11.94 -5.36
CA GLU A 35 5.75 -11.04 -4.31
C GLU A 35 5.71 -9.59 -4.80
N ALA A 36 6.74 -9.13 -5.52
CA ALA A 36 6.75 -7.79 -6.10
C ALA A 36 5.60 -7.57 -7.11
N ARG A 37 5.30 -8.56 -7.97
CA ARG A 37 4.14 -8.52 -8.88
C ARG A 37 2.82 -8.44 -8.13
N MET A 38 2.66 -9.25 -7.08
CA MET A 38 1.44 -9.23 -6.28
C MET A 38 1.24 -7.87 -5.61
N ILE A 39 2.27 -7.32 -4.95
CA ILE A 39 2.20 -6.01 -4.30
C ILE A 39 1.93 -4.91 -5.33
N GLY A 40 2.59 -4.95 -6.49
CA GLY A 40 2.33 -4.00 -7.58
C GLY A 40 0.88 -4.08 -8.09
N GLY A 41 0.30 -5.28 -8.14
CA GLY A 41 -1.12 -5.49 -8.43
C GLY A 41 -2.05 -4.85 -7.40
N GLU A 42 -1.79 -5.08 -6.10
CA GLU A 42 -2.58 -4.48 -5.01
C GLU A 42 -2.49 -2.95 -5.03
N ILE A 43 -1.30 -2.38 -5.27
CA ILE A 43 -1.13 -0.92 -5.38
C ILE A 43 -1.95 -0.36 -6.54
N ARG A 44 -1.94 -1.00 -7.71
CA ARG A 44 -2.78 -0.56 -8.84
C ARG A 44 -4.26 -0.61 -8.52
N SER A 45 -4.72 -1.69 -7.86
CA SER A 45 -6.10 -1.82 -7.42
C SER A 45 -6.48 -0.72 -6.42
N PHE A 46 -5.61 -0.47 -5.44
CA PHE A 46 -5.75 0.60 -4.46
C PHE A 46 -5.83 1.99 -5.13
N CYS A 47 -4.94 2.29 -6.08
CA CYS A 47 -4.99 3.54 -6.85
C CYS A 47 -6.30 3.70 -7.64
N SER A 48 -6.86 2.61 -8.17
CA SER A 48 -8.17 2.65 -8.84
C SER A 48 -9.28 3.04 -7.88
N VAL A 49 -9.31 2.46 -6.67
CA VAL A 49 -10.31 2.79 -5.64
C VAL A 49 -10.16 4.25 -5.20
N LEU A 50 -8.93 4.73 -4.99
CA LEU A 50 -8.66 6.12 -4.65
C LEU A 50 -9.16 7.09 -5.73
N LYS A 51 -8.97 6.75 -7.01
CA LYS A 51 -9.45 7.58 -8.12
C LYS A 51 -10.98 7.69 -8.10
N THR A 52 -11.68 6.55 -7.99
CA THR A 52 -13.15 6.53 -7.91
C THR A 52 -13.67 7.29 -6.68
N LEU A 53 -12.96 7.21 -5.56
CA LEU A 53 -13.28 7.99 -4.37
C LEU A 53 -13.11 9.50 -4.59
N GLY A 54 -12.05 9.92 -5.26
CA GLY A 54 -11.85 11.32 -5.65
C GLY A 54 -13.02 11.83 -6.50
N GLU A 55 -13.36 11.09 -7.56
CA GLU A 55 -14.49 11.41 -8.46
C GLU A 55 -15.83 11.46 -7.71
N THR A 56 -16.05 10.56 -6.74
CA THR A 56 -17.29 10.52 -5.95
C THR A 56 -17.37 11.70 -4.99
N ILE A 57 -16.25 12.08 -4.38
CA ILE A 57 -16.20 13.20 -3.44
C ILE A 57 -16.43 14.54 -4.13
N GLU A 58 -15.92 14.72 -5.35
CA GLU A 58 -16.22 15.88 -6.19
C GLU A 58 -17.73 16.02 -6.46
N GLN A 59 -18.47 14.90 -6.54
CA GLN A 59 -19.92 14.92 -6.77
C GLN A 59 -20.76 15.27 -5.53
N ILE A 60 -20.24 14.99 -4.32
CA ILE A 60 -20.95 15.21 -3.05
C ILE A 60 -20.42 16.41 -2.26
N GLU A 61 -19.69 17.31 -2.92
CA GLU A 61 -18.92 18.42 -2.32
C GLU A 61 -19.77 19.38 -1.45
N THR A 62 -21.07 19.52 -1.74
CA THR A 62 -21.99 20.39 -0.99
C THR A 62 -22.66 19.70 0.19
N SER A 63 -22.43 18.39 0.38
CA SER A 63 -23.04 17.60 1.44
C SER A 63 -22.32 17.81 2.78
N PRO A 64 -23.05 17.92 3.91
CA PRO A 64 -22.45 17.93 5.25
C PRO A 64 -21.54 16.73 5.55
N ARG A 65 -21.74 15.61 4.83
CA ARG A 65 -20.93 14.39 4.95
C ARG A 65 -19.51 14.53 4.37
N TYR A 66 -19.27 15.54 3.52
CA TYR A 66 -17.98 15.82 2.90
C TYR A 66 -16.87 16.10 3.93
N ALA A 67 -17.18 16.88 4.98
CA ALA A 67 -16.19 17.30 5.97
C ALA A 67 -15.54 16.10 6.67
N HIS A 68 -16.33 15.13 7.11
CA HIS A 68 -15.83 13.93 7.79
C HIS A 68 -14.98 13.04 6.86
N CYS A 69 -15.40 12.88 5.60
CA CYS A 69 -14.62 12.11 4.62
C CYS A 69 -13.30 12.79 4.27
N SER A 70 -13.29 14.13 4.21
CA SER A 70 -12.10 14.91 3.86
C SER A 70 -10.96 14.76 4.88
N GLU A 71 -11.26 14.72 6.18
CA GLU A 71 -10.26 14.51 7.24
C GLU A 71 -9.68 13.10 7.20
N MET A 72 -10.56 12.10 7.03
CA MET A 72 -10.13 10.71 6.98
C MET A 72 -9.19 10.45 5.80
N ILE A 73 -9.48 11.03 4.65
CA ILE A 73 -8.67 10.84 3.45
C ILE A 73 -7.33 11.56 3.58
N LYS A 74 -7.27 12.73 4.22
CA LYS A 74 -5.99 13.39 4.54
C LYS A 74 -5.08 12.51 5.40
N ASP A 75 -5.63 11.90 6.45
CA ASP A 75 -4.85 10.98 7.29
C ASP A 75 -4.35 9.77 6.46
N MET A 76 -5.22 9.22 5.60
CA MET A 76 -4.89 8.08 4.73
C MET A 76 -3.88 8.42 3.63
N THR A 77 -3.84 9.66 3.15
CA THR A 77 -2.86 10.15 2.18
C THR A 77 -1.45 9.94 2.70
N GLU A 78 -1.17 10.41 3.91
CA GLU A 78 0.16 10.31 4.49
C GLU A 78 0.54 8.84 4.74
N ASP A 79 -0.40 8.05 5.26
CA ASP A 79 -0.17 6.63 5.50
C ASP A 79 0.16 5.88 4.20
N SER A 80 -0.52 6.23 3.10
CA SER A 80 -0.27 5.66 1.77
C SER A 80 1.14 5.99 1.27
N LEU A 81 1.55 7.25 1.38
CA LEU A 81 2.90 7.70 1.00
C LEU A 81 3.99 7.04 1.85
N GLN A 82 3.72 6.80 3.14
CA GLN A 82 4.63 6.07 4.02
C GLN A 82 4.75 4.61 3.60
N MET A 83 3.64 3.93 3.34
CA MET A 83 3.68 2.54 2.84
C MET A 83 4.46 2.44 1.53
N PHE A 84 4.22 3.36 0.58
CA PHE A 84 4.97 3.40 -0.68
C PHE A 84 6.48 3.61 -0.45
N THR A 85 6.85 4.49 0.49
CA THR A 85 8.25 4.70 0.87
C THR A 85 8.89 3.44 1.44
N GLU A 86 8.20 2.74 2.34
CA GLU A 86 8.70 1.49 2.94
C GLU A 86 8.87 0.38 1.90
N ILE A 87 7.97 0.30 0.92
CA ILE A 87 8.07 -0.62 -0.22
C ILE A 87 9.29 -0.29 -1.07
N LEU A 88 9.48 0.98 -1.47
CA LEU A 88 10.65 1.39 -2.25
C LEU A 88 11.96 1.13 -1.48
N ASN A 89 11.97 1.35 -0.17
CA ASN A 89 13.13 1.05 0.68
C ASN A 89 13.40 -0.46 0.79
N ALA A 90 12.36 -1.29 0.79
CA ALA A 90 12.51 -2.73 0.73
C ALA A 90 13.11 -3.13 -0.62
N VAL A 91 12.57 -2.64 -1.74
CA VAL A 91 13.05 -2.93 -3.09
C VAL A 91 14.51 -2.49 -3.30
N ASP A 92 14.86 -1.27 -2.92
CA ASP A 92 16.23 -0.73 -3.03
C ASP A 92 17.24 -1.60 -2.25
N LYS A 93 16.88 -2.01 -1.03
CA LYS A 93 17.72 -2.92 -0.23
C LYS A 93 17.91 -4.29 -0.92
N LEU A 94 16.90 -4.78 -1.64
CA LEU A 94 17.00 -6.05 -2.37
C LEU A 94 17.85 -5.92 -3.62
N LYS A 95 17.65 -4.86 -4.42
CA LYS A 95 18.49 -4.58 -5.59
C LYS A 95 19.97 -4.54 -5.20
N LYS A 96 20.30 -3.86 -4.10
CA LYS A 96 21.67 -3.81 -3.56
C LYS A 96 22.23 -5.16 -3.12
N MET A 97 21.38 -6.06 -2.61
CA MET A 97 21.79 -7.43 -2.25
C MET A 97 22.05 -8.28 -3.49
N THR A 98 21.30 -8.07 -4.57
CA THR A 98 21.45 -8.85 -5.81
C THR A 98 22.56 -8.34 -6.73
N GLN A 99 22.89 -7.05 -6.68
CA GLN A 99 23.93 -6.42 -7.51
C GLN A 99 25.37 -6.65 -7.02
N GLY A 100 25.57 -7.14 -5.79
CA GLY A 100 26.89 -7.22 -5.16
C GLY A 100 27.88 -8.25 -5.74
N ARG A 101 27.48 -9.11 -6.69
CA ARG A 101 28.35 -10.14 -7.28
C ARG A 101 28.01 -10.46 -8.74
N GLU A 102 28.16 -9.50 -9.64
CA GLU A 102 28.23 -9.83 -11.07
C GLU A 102 29.60 -10.42 -11.41
N GLY A 103 29.61 -11.73 -11.68
CA GLY A 103 30.82 -12.45 -12.08
C GLY A 103 30.71 -13.96 -11.97
N LYS A 104 29.72 -14.48 -11.23
CA LYS A 104 29.36 -15.90 -11.26
C LYS A 104 27.87 -16.01 -11.08
N ASP A 105 27.19 -16.33 -12.17
CA ASP A 105 25.79 -16.79 -12.30
C ASP A 105 24.82 -16.15 -11.31
N GLY A 106 23.88 -15.31 -11.80
CA GLY A 106 22.82 -14.58 -11.07
C GLY A 106 21.91 -15.42 -10.16
N ASN A 107 22.52 -16.17 -9.26
CA ASN A 107 21.95 -17.13 -8.36
C ASN A 107 22.13 -16.52 -6.98
N PHE A 108 21.03 -15.99 -6.47
CA PHE A 108 20.82 -15.63 -5.08
C PHE A 108 21.62 -16.56 -4.16
N GLY A 109 22.68 -16.05 -3.54
CA GLY A 109 23.50 -16.80 -2.61
C GLY A 109 22.62 -17.35 -1.48
N LEU A 110 22.98 -18.51 -0.92
CA LEU A 110 22.22 -19.11 0.18
C LEU A 110 21.97 -18.12 1.33
N VAL A 111 22.95 -17.26 1.63
CA VAL A 111 22.84 -16.21 2.65
C VAL A 111 21.80 -15.15 2.26
N GLU A 112 21.79 -14.68 1.01
CA GLU A 112 20.82 -13.69 0.52
C GLU A 112 19.40 -14.28 0.45
N ARG A 113 19.26 -15.57 0.11
CA ARG A 113 17.97 -16.27 0.14
C ARG A 113 17.41 -16.36 1.55
N VAL A 114 18.27 -16.67 2.52
CA VAL A 114 17.88 -16.72 3.94
C VAL A 114 17.54 -15.31 4.43
N GLN A 115 18.35 -14.30 4.11
CA GLN A 115 18.08 -12.91 4.50
C GLN A 115 16.77 -12.40 3.89
N TRP A 116 16.48 -12.76 2.64
CA TRP A 116 15.20 -12.49 1.98
C TRP A 116 14.04 -13.16 2.71
N ALA A 117 14.11 -14.48 2.88
CA ALA A 117 13.04 -15.30 3.44
C ALA A 117 12.71 -14.94 4.89
N VAL A 118 13.73 -14.65 5.70
CA VAL A 118 13.58 -14.42 7.15
C VAL A 118 13.27 -12.95 7.47
N LEU A 119 13.92 -11.98 6.81
CA LEU A 119 13.83 -10.57 7.26
C LEU A 119 13.02 -9.67 6.34
N LYS A 120 13.00 -9.94 5.03
CA LYS A 120 12.44 -8.99 4.04
C LYS A 120 11.06 -9.40 3.56
N LYS A 121 10.86 -10.69 3.30
CA LYS A 121 9.57 -11.25 2.89
C LYS A 121 8.48 -11.02 3.94
N PRO A 122 8.69 -11.23 5.25
CA PRO A 122 7.65 -10.96 6.24
C PRO A 122 7.26 -9.48 6.29
N LYS A 123 8.21 -8.56 6.18
CA LYS A 123 7.93 -7.11 6.12
C LYS A 123 7.08 -6.74 4.90
N LEU A 124 7.41 -7.28 3.73
CA LEU A 124 6.63 -7.05 2.51
C LEU A 124 5.22 -7.61 2.59
N LEU A 125 5.03 -8.74 3.27
CA LEU A 125 3.70 -9.31 3.51
C LEU A 125 2.86 -8.42 4.44
N VAL A 126 3.45 -7.82 5.48
CA VAL A 126 2.77 -6.83 6.33
C VAL A 126 2.34 -5.62 5.51
N LEU A 127 3.24 -5.07 4.69
CA LEU A 127 2.94 -3.91 3.84
C LEU A 127 1.84 -4.23 2.82
N ARG A 128 1.83 -5.45 2.26
CA ARG A 128 0.75 -5.92 1.39
C ARG A 128 -0.59 -5.96 2.12
N ALA A 129 -0.62 -6.61 3.29
CA ALA A 129 -1.85 -6.72 4.09
C ALA A 129 -2.36 -5.34 4.53
N ALA A 130 -1.45 -4.39 4.78
CA ALA A 130 -1.83 -3.01 5.11
C ALA A 130 -2.48 -2.30 3.92
N ILE A 131 -1.91 -2.42 2.71
CA ILE A 131 -2.51 -1.87 1.47
C ILE A 131 -3.90 -2.47 1.26
N GLU A 132 -4.04 -3.77 1.45
CA GLU A 132 -5.30 -4.49 1.26
C GLU A 132 -6.37 -4.05 2.29
N ALA A 133 -6.01 -3.91 3.56
CA ALA A 133 -6.90 -3.37 4.59
C ALA A 133 -7.32 -1.91 4.32
N TYR A 134 -6.40 -1.08 3.82
CA TYR A 134 -6.73 0.29 3.41
C TYR A 134 -7.66 0.32 2.19
N LYS A 135 -7.42 -0.55 1.20
CA LYS A 135 -8.30 -0.71 0.03
C LYS A 135 -9.72 -1.04 0.47
N THR A 136 -9.91 -2.07 1.32
CA THR A 136 -11.26 -2.44 1.81
C THR A 136 -11.91 -1.32 2.60
N ASN A 137 -11.15 -0.54 3.38
CA ASN A 137 -11.66 0.63 4.09
C ASN A 137 -12.21 1.69 3.13
N LEU A 138 -11.46 2.00 2.07
CA LEU A 138 -11.88 2.97 1.06
C LEU A 138 -13.10 2.49 0.30
N THR A 139 -13.15 1.21 -0.09
CA THR A 139 -14.29 0.63 -0.78
C THR A 139 -15.55 0.66 0.08
N LEU A 140 -15.43 0.37 1.39
CA LEU A 140 -16.55 0.51 2.33
C LEU A 140 -17.00 1.96 2.42
N MET A 141 -16.07 2.91 2.63
CA MET A 141 -16.42 4.34 2.70
C MET A 141 -17.11 4.83 1.43
N LEU A 142 -16.62 4.45 0.25
CA LEU A 142 -17.22 4.76 -1.04
C LEU A 142 -18.66 4.25 -1.14
N SER A 143 -18.87 3.00 -0.73
CA SER A 143 -20.19 2.35 -0.76
C SER A 143 -21.15 2.98 0.22
N THR A 144 -20.68 3.35 1.41
CA THR A 144 -21.46 4.07 2.42
C THR A 144 -21.88 5.46 1.90
N LEU A 145 -20.94 6.20 1.30
CA LEU A 145 -21.24 7.52 0.72
C LEU A 145 -22.27 7.43 -0.40
N SER A 146 -22.09 6.49 -1.34
CA SER A 146 -23.03 6.27 -2.43
C SER A 146 -24.42 5.89 -1.93
N THR A 147 -24.50 5.00 -0.93
CA THR A 147 -25.77 4.59 -0.33
C THR A 147 -26.45 5.75 0.39
N ALA A 148 -25.68 6.53 1.16
CA ALA A 148 -26.19 7.68 1.90
C ALA A 148 -26.70 8.79 0.97
N GLU A 149 -26.04 9.01 -0.17
CA GLU A 149 -26.48 9.95 -1.20
C GLU A 149 -27.79 9.49 -1.86
N LYS A 150 -27.87 8.20 -2.26
CA LYS A 150 -29.10 7.61 -2.81
C LYS A 150 -30.26 7.73 -1.82
N ALA A 151 -30.02 7.49 -0.54
CA ALA A 151 -31.03 7.65 0.51
C ALA A 151 -31.52 9.10 0.62
N THR A 152 -30.62 10.08 0.58
CA THR A 152 -30.99 11.50 0.60
C THR A 152 -31.83 11.90 -0.63
N ARG A 153 -31.47 11.44 -1.83
CA ARG A 153 -32.25 11.70 -3.07
C ARG A 153 -33.63 11.02 -3.08
N ARG A 154 -33.80 9.93 -2.32
CA ARG A 154 -35.07 9.20 -2.19
C ARG A 154 -35.99 9.77 -1.11
N ALA A 155 -35.44 10.42 -0.08
CA ALA A 155 -36.26 11.12 0.91
C ALA A 155 -37.16 12.21 0.27
N SER A 156 -36.80 12.69 -0.94
CA SER A 156 -37.63 13.58 -1.75
C SER A 156 -38.60 12.90 -2.73
N ASN A 157 -38.52 11.59 -2.95
CA ASN A 157 -39.36 10.81 -3.89
C ASN A 157 -39.85 9.52 -3.21
N ILE A 158 -41.02 9.61 -2.59
CA ILE A 158 -41.63 8.55 -1.78
C ILE A 158 -42.43 7.62 -2.72
N ASP A 159 -42.25 6.31 -2.55
CA ASP A 159 -42.96 5.19 -3.23
C ASP A 159 -42.46 4.75 -4.61
N ASP A 160 -41.37 3.98 -4.59
CA ASP A 160 -41.06 3.08 -5.70
C ASP A 160 -40.60 1.71 -5.17
N ALA A 161 -41.26 0.62 -5.58
CA ALA A 161 -40.90 -0.75 -5.16
C ALA A 161 -39.46 -1.12 -5.60
N ALA A 162 -38.99 -0.53 -6.69
CA ALA A 162 -37.61 -0.61 -7.14
C ALA A 162 -36.63 0.02 -6.14
N ALA A 163 -37.02 1.10 -5.46
CA ALA A 163 -36.18 1.75 -4.45
C ALA A 163 -36.01 0.88 -3.19
N ILE A 164 -37.05 0.14 -2.78
CA ILE A 164 -36.99 -0.80 -1.65
C ILE A 164 -36.09 -2.00 -1.99
N ALA A 165 -36.20 -2.55 -3.20
CA ALA A 165 -35.34 -3.64 -3.65
C ALA A 165 -33.86 -3.21 -3.70
N GLN A 166 -33.59 -2.01 -4.21
CA GLN A 166 -32.25 -1.45 -4.26
C GLN A 166 -31.68 -1.19 -2.85
N ASP A 167 -32.48 -0.72 -1.89
CA ASP A 167 -32.03 -0.55 -0.49
C ASP A 167 -31.58 -1.86 0.14
N ARG A 168 -32.33 -2.94 -0.08
CA ARG A 168 -31.94 -4.28 0.40
C ARG A 168 -30.62 -4.73 -0.21
N GLN A 169 -30.42 -4.49 -1.50
CA GLN A 169 -29.19 -4.81 -2.19
C GLN A 169 -28.01 -3.97 -1.68
N ASP A 170 -28.19 -2.65 -1.56
CA ASP A 170 -27.17 -1.73 -1.06
C ASP A 170 -26.76 -2.12 0.39
N ARG A 171 -27.73 -2.47 1.26
CA ARG A 171 -27.46 -2.99 2.61
C ARG A 171 -26.70 -4.31 2.62
N SER A 172 -27.10 -5.26 1.78
CA SER A 172 -26.39 -6.55 1.68
C SER A 172 -24.95 -6.36 1.20
N LEU A 173 -24.73 -5.42 0.27
CA LEU A 173 -23.39 -5.07 -0.21
C LEU A 173 -22.54 -4.47 0.91
N LEU A 174 -23.07 -3.49 1.66
CA LEU A 174 -22.36 -2.88 2.79
C LEU A 174 -21.97 -3.93 3.82
N HIS A 175 -22.89 -4.82 4.20
CA HIS A 175 -22.60 -5.89 5.14
C HIS A 175 -21.51 -6.84 4.63
N SER A 176 -21.52 -7.17 3.33
CA SER A 176 -20.45 -7.98 2.72
C SER A 176 -19.09 -7.27 2.78
N LEU A 177 -19.06 -5.96 2.57
CA LEU A 177 -17.83 -5.15 2.64
C LEU A 177 -17.32 -4.99 4.07
N GLU A 178 -18.21 -4.94 5.06
CA GLU A 178 -17.84 -4.96 6.48
C GLU A 178 -17.16 -6.28 6.87
N LEU A 179 -17.69 -7.42 6.40
CA LEU A 179 -17.06 -8.73 6.61
C LEU A 179 -15.69 -8.83 5.92
N ASP A 180 -15.59 -8.36 4.67
CA ASP A 180 -14.33 -8.35 3.92
C ASP A 180 -13.26 -7.50 4.63
N ARG A 181 -13.68 -6.32 5.12
CA ARG A 181 -12.88 -5.44 5.97
C ARG A 181 -12.41 -6.14 7.25
N GLU A 182 -13.29 -6.86 7.95
CA GLU A 182 -12.88 -7.57 9.16
C GLU A 182 -11.85 -8.66 8.85
N ALA A 183 -12.02 -9.39 7.74
CA ALA A 183 -11.06 -10.39 7.28
C ALA A 183 -9.69 -9.78 6.99
N THR A 184 -9.62 -8.66 6.27
CA THR A 184 -8.34 -8.01 5.93
C THR A 184 -7.62 -7.44 7.16
N LEU A 185 -8.35 -6.95 8.17
CA LEU A 185 -7.77 -6.54 9.45
C LEU A 185 -7.16 -7.72 10.22
N ILE A 186 -7.84 -8.87 10.20
CA ILE A 186 -7.31 -10.10 10.80
C ILE A 186 -6.03 -10.55 10.09
N GLU A 187 -6.02 -10.52 8.75
CA GLU A 187 -4.84 -10.85 7.96
C GLU A 187 -3.66 -9.92 8.23
N LEU A 188 -3.91 -8.61 8.35
CA LEU A 188 -2.90 -7.64 8.74
C LEU A 188 -2.31 -7.95 10.11
N ALA A 189 -3.15 -8.18 11.12
CA ALA A 189 -2.70 -8.50 12.47
C ALA A 189 -1.89 -9.82 12.51
N GLN A 190 -2.30 -10.82 11.71
CA GLN A 190 -1.54 -12.06 11.57
C GLN A 190 -0.19 -11.85 10.89
N ALA A 191 -0.14 -11.04 9.84
CA ALA A 191 1.11 -10.69 9.16
C ALA A 191 2.06 -9.94 10.11
N GLY A 192 1.52 -9.01 10.91
CA GLY A 192 2.26 -8.25 11.92
C GLY A 192 2.91 -9.17 12.96
N ARG A 193 2.13 -10.10 13.54
CA ARG A 193 2.68 -11.10 14.48
C ARG A 193 3.81 -11.92 13.87
N ARG A 194 3.61 -12.46 12.66
CA ARG A 194 4.64 -13.24 11.95
C ARG A 194 5.91 -12.44 11.69
N TYR A 195 5.79 -11.13 11.45
CA TYR A 195 6.93 -10.26 11.24
C TYR A 195 7.71 -10.02 12.54
N GLU A 196 7.02 -9.78 13.66
CA GLU A 196 7.69 -9.62 14.96
C GLU A 196 8.33 -10.94 15.44
N ASP A 197 7.67 -12.07 15.22
CA ASP A 197 8.24 -13.40 15.50
C ASP A 197 9.52 -13.65 14.69
N ALA A 198 9.56 -13.23 13.42
CA ALA A 198 10.74 -13.35 12.55
C ALA A 198 11.88 -12.37 12.90
N LYS A 199 11.58 -11.32 13.68
CA LYS A 199 12.53 -10.30 14.14
C LYS A 199 13.15 -10.66 15.50
N ALA A 200 12.49 -11.49 16.29
CA ALA A 200 13.04 -12.05 17.53
C ALA A 200 14.24 -12.95 17.18
N PRO A 201 15.44 -12.69 17.74
CA PRO A 201 16.62 -13.47 17.40
C PRO A 201 16.53 -14.85 18.06
N GLU A 202 16.08 -15.87 17.32
CA GLU A 202 16.52 -17.23 17.63
C GLU A 202 18.03 -17.30 17.38
N ARG A 203 18.77 -17.60 18.45
CA ARG A 203 20.22 -17.85 18.39
C ARG A 203 20.46 -19.05 17.48
N VAL A 204 20.77 -18.80 16.22
CA VAL A 204 21.37 -19.80 15.34
C VAL A 204 22.85 -19.52 15.29
N ASP A 205 23.64 -20.37 15.95
CA ASP A 205 25.10 -20.39 15.84
C ASP A 205 25.49 -20.75 14.40
N VAL A 206 25.72 -19.73 13.57
CA VAL A 206 26.22 -19.91 12.21
C VAL A 206 27.75 -19.90 12.23
N VAL A 207 28.35 -21.08 12.07
CA VAL A 207 29.78 -21.25 11.80
C VAL A 207 30.09 -20.71 10.39
N LEU A 208 30.95 -19.69 10.31
CA LEU A 208 31.46 -19.10 9.07
C LEU A 208 32.58 -19.96 8.44
N PRO A 209 32.58 -20.16 7.11
CA PRO A 209 33.83 -20.39 6.37
C PRO A 209 34.32 -19.12 5.68
N SER A 210 35.65 -19.01 5.67
CA SER A 210 36.54 -17.92 5.25
C SER A 210 36.43 -17.42 3.80
N SER A 211 36.70 -16.11 3.63
CA SER A 211 36.80 -15.36 2.36
C SER A 211 37.88 -15.84 1.37
N PRO A 212 37.69 -15.57 0.06
CA PRO A 212 38.78 -15.38 -0.90
C PRO A 212 38.71 -14.00 -1.63
N PRO A 213 39.74 -13.63 -2.43
CA PRO A 213 40.27 -12.27 -2.49
C PRO A 213 39.64 -11.35 -3.56
N ALA A 214 39.91 -10.06 -3.39
CA ALA A 214 39.47 -8.96 -4.24
C ALA A 214 40.11 -9.00 -5.64
N TYR A 215 39.28 -8.86 -6.67
CA TYR A 215 39.70 -8.51 -8.02
C TYR A 215 38.97 -7.23 -8.46
N ASN A 216 39.75 -6.27 -8.96
CA ASN A 216 39.24 -5.06 -9.60
C ASN A 216 38.76 -5.41 -11.00
N ALA A 217 37.47 -5.21 -11.28
CA ALA A 217 36.93 -5.25 -12.63
C ALA A 217 36.34 -3.88 -12.97
N VAL A 218 36.77 -3.36 -14.12
CA VAL A 218 36.32 -2.11 -14.74
C VAL A 218 34.88 -2.30 -15.23
N VAL A 219 34.02 -1.36 -14.86
CA VAL A 219 32.56 -1.34 -15.06
C VAL A 219 32.22 -0.96 -16.51
N PRO A 220 31.30 -1.67 -17.20
CA PRO A 220 30.51 -1.11 -18.30
C PRO A 220 29.21 -0.52 -17.77
N ASP A 221 28.94 0.72 -18.17
CA ASP A 221 27.79 1.56 -17.82
C ASP A 221 26.48 1.03 -18.43
N ILE A 222 25.77 0.16 -17.70
CA ILE A 222 24.39 -0.30 -18.03
C ILE A 222 23.37 0.19 -16.95
N ASP A 223 23.82 0.94 -15.94
CA ASP A 223 23.09 1.20 -14.68
C ASP A 223 22.13 2.40 -14.67
N ARG A 224 22.04 3.16 -15.76
CA ARG A 224 21.49 4.52 -15.71
C ARG A 224 19.96 4.60 -15.73
N GLU A 225 19.26 3.60 -16.29
CA GLU A 225 17.78 3.62 -16.40
C GLU A 225 17.08 3.00 -15.19
N ASP A 226 17.72 2.03 -14.52
CA ASP A 226 17.14 1.18 -13.49
C ASP A 226 16.99 1.85 -12.12
N THR A 227 17.85 2.84 -11.87
CA THR A 227 17.84 3.72 -10.68
C THR A 227 16.96 4.95 -10.89
N ALA A 228 16.88 5.45 -12.13
CA ALA A 228 16.12 6.65 -12.48
C ALA A 228 14.62 6.53 -12.15
N LEU A 229 14.01 5.36 -12.37
CA LEU A 229 12.59 5.14 -12.04
C LEU A 229 12.36 5.12 -10.51
N LEU A 230 13.27 4.50 -9.76
CA LEU A 230 13.19 4.42 -8.30
C LEU A 230 13.38 5.80 -7.66
N ASP A 231 14.35 6.57 -8.15
CA ASP A 231 14.59 7.94 -7.70
C ASP A 231 13.42 8.86 -8.10
N SER A 232 12.89 8.73 -9.31
CA SER A 232 11.69 9.48 -9.74
C SER A 232 10.47 9.21 -8.86
N ALA A 233 10.27 7.95 -8.42
CA ALA A 233 9.19 7.59 -7.51
C ALA A 233 9.39 8.21 -6.12
N ARG A 234 10.63 8.21 -5.62
CA ARG A 234 10.98 8.82 -4.33
C ARG A 234 10.82 10.34 -4.35
N ASP A 235 11.29 10.98 -5.41
CA ASP A 235 11.20 12.44 -5.58
C ASP A 235 9.75 12.89 -5.62
N GLU A 236 8.87 12.14 -6.30
CA GLU A 236 7.44 12.46 -6.33
C GLU A 236 6.78 12.29 -4.95
N ILE A 237 7.06 11.19 -4.23
CA ILE A 237 6.55 11.01 -2.87
C ILE A 237 7.01 12.16 -1.97
N GLN A 238 8.28 12.57 -2.08
CA GLN A 238 8.84 13.65 -1.29
C GLN A 238 8.24 15.01 -1.66
N ALA A 239 8.01 15.27 -2.96
CA ALA A 239 7.34 16.47 -3.43
C ALA A 239 5.93 16.57 -2.84
N ILE A 240 5.14 15.49 -2.91
CA ILE A 240 3.79 15.44 -2.32
C ILE A 240 3.85 15.66 -0.81
N ARG A 241 4.76 14.99 -0.10
CA ARG A 241 4.94 15.17 1.35
C ARG A 241 5.31 16.58 1.77
N SER A 242 6.20 17.23 1.01
CA SER A 242 6.61 18.60 1.33
C SER A 242 5.47 19.61 1.21
N SER A 243 4.41 19.26 0.46
CA SER A 243 3.17 20.03 0.38
C SER A 243 2.14 19.71 1.48
N LEU A 244 2.34 18.63 2.26
CA LEU A 244 1.45 18.22 3.35
C LEU A 244 1.94 18.75 4.72
N PRO A 245 1.02 19.05 5.66
CA PRO A 245 1.39 19.42 7.02
C PRO A 245 2.09 18.24 7.72
N LYS A 246 3.29 18.47 8.25
CA LYS A 246 4.17 17.45 8.85
C LYS A 246 3.46 16.70 9.99
N THR A 247 3.33 15.39 9.85
CA THR A 247 3.04 14.47 10.95
C THR A 247 4.06 13.33 11.00
N THR A 248 4.17 12.69 12.16
CA THR A 248 5.32 11.87 12.58
C THR A 248 5.43 10.53 11.87
N VAL A 249 6.68 10.04 11.78
CA VAL A 249 7.09 8.72 11.28
C VAL A 249 6.32 7.60 12.01
N ILE A 250 5.84 6.61 11.24
CA ILE A 250 4.93 5.55 11.70
C ILE A 250 5.68 4.21 11.71
N ASP A 251 5.66 3.52 12.85
CA ASP A 251 6.07 2.11 12.99
C ASP A 251 4.94 1.17 12.52
N ALA A 252 5.23 -0.08 12.17
CA ALA A 252 4.24 -1.04 11.67
C ALA A 252 3.05 -1.23 12.65
N GLU A 253 3.33 -1.24 13.96
CA GLU A 253 2.31 -1.31 15.02
C GLU A 253 1.48 -0.02 15.08
N ALA A 254 2.11 1.13 14.84
CA ALA A 254 1.40 2.41 14.75
C ALA A 254 0.54 2.50 13.48
N LEU A 255 0.94 1.84 12.39
CA LEU A 255 0.15 1.75 11.14
C LEU A 255 -1.10 0.89 11.34
N GLU A 256 -0.98 -0.28 11.96
CA GLU A 256 -2.13 -1.12 12.31
C GLU A 256 -3.12 -0.38 13.22
N ALA A 257 -2.62 0.26 14.28
CA ALA A 257 -3.44 1.07 15.18
C ALA A 257 -4.14 2.23 14.45
N LYS A 258 -3.47 2.86 13.47
CA LYS A 258 -4.06 3.91 12.63
C LYS A 258 -5.16 3.34 11.73
N ILE A 259 -4.91 2.23 11.04
CA ILE A 259 -5.91 1.55 10.18
C ILE A 259 -7.15 1.17 11.01
N VAL A 260 -6.97 0.63 12.21
CA VAL A 260 -8.06 0.29 13.14
C VAL A 260 -8.78 1.55 13.67
N ARG A 261 -8.07 2.67 13.81
CA ARG A 261 -8.70 3.94 14.16
C ARG A 261 -9.53 4.51 13.00
N HIS A 262 -9.03 4.44 11.77
CA HIS A 262 -9.78 4.83 10.57
C HIS A 262 -10.99 3.94 10.39
N SER A 263 -10.82 2.63 10.63
CA SER A 263 -11.88 1.63 10.63
C SER A 263 -13.09 2.05 11.45
N ARG A 264 -12.84 2.34 12.73
CA ARG A 264 -13.89 2.68 13.69
C ARG A 264 -14.60 3.98 13.32
N ARG A 265 -13.89 4.94 12.72
CA ARG A 265 -14.46 6.21 12.25
C ARG A 265 -15.42 6.02 11.06
N ILE A 266 -15.15 5.05 10.17
CA ILE A 266 -16.02 4.75 9.02
C ILE A 266 -17.35 4.16 9.48
N SER A 267 -17.33 3.23 10.43
CA SER A 267 -18.54 2.60 10.98
C SER A 267 -19.42 3.55 11.82
N GLN A 268 -18.95 4.76 12.11
CA GLN A 268 -19.66 5.78 12.88
C GLN A 268 -20.29 6.88 12.01
N CYS A 269 -20.09 6.83 10.68
CA CYS A 269 -20.68 7.72 9.69
C CYS A 269 -21.98 7.16 9.11
#